data_AF-A0A934FNN0-F1
#
_entry.id   AF-A0A934FNN0-F1
#
_cell.length_a   1.000
_cell.length_b   1.000
_cell.length_c   1.000
_cell.angle_alpha   90.00
_cell.angle_beta   90.00
_cell.angle_gamma   90.00
#
_symmetry.space_group_name_H-M   'P 1'
#
loop_
_entity.id
_entity.type
_entity.pdbx_description
1 polymer ?
#
loop_
_entity_poly.entity_id
_entity_poly.type
_entity_poly.pdbx_seq_one_letter_code
_entity_poly.pdbx_strand_id
1 'polypeptide(L)'
;MPVFYQRTDGSGFYAKACIQGSIVTFQLTTRGAAKLRQAGVEAGGKFPLRLLMSLYRPGDAFTLKGGSGPKAGYHEAEQFCFGFEENQTAEKLFPACSETGTYHDLHLVVQVEGGTSTARLLCSEARAKIASTVALNLPLALVSLESLARLEALDKLPADSEVIRALRQSLADDLDAEWEKFRRLKAHRQQGLGFEFGNELELR
;
A
#
# COMPACT_ATOMS: atom_id res chain seq x y z
N MET A 1 5.80 7.23 -8.59
CA MET A 1 5.99 5.80 -8.28
C MET A 1 6.42 5.63 -6.83
N PRO A 2 5.94 4.59 -6.12
CA PRO A 2 6.45 4.22 -4.80
C PRO A 2 7.98 4.02 -4.76
N VAL A 3 8.57 4.30 -3.59
CA VAL A 3 9.99 4.05 -3.29
C VAL A 3 10.10 3.11 -2.09
N PHE A 4 10.91 2.06 -2.22
CA PHE A 4 11.18 1.08 -1.17
C PHE A 4 12.36 1.54 -0.29
N TYR A 5 12.23 1.41 1.03
CA TYR A 5 13.24 1.79 2.00
C TYR A 5 13.43 0.71 3.08
N GLN A 6 14.64 0.65 3.61
CA GLN A 6 14.98 -0.04 4.84
C GLN A 6 15.27 1.01 5.92
N ARG A 7 14.79 0.78 7.15
CA ARG A 7 15.09 1.68 8.27
C ARG A 7 16.57 1.56 8.66
N THR A 8 17.16 2.67 9.07
CA THR A 8 18.58 2.75 9.44
C THR A 8 18.94 1.91 10.67
N ASP A 9 17.98 1.73 11.58
CA ASP A 9 18.11 0.87 12.76
C ASP A 9 17.88 -0.63 12.45
N GLY A 10 17.63 -0.99 11.17
CA GLY A 10 17.32 -2.35 10.75
C GLY A 10 15.95 -2.88 11.23
N SER A 11 15.15 -2.06 11.92
CA SER A 11 13.90 -2.49 12.57
C SER A 11 12.77 -2.85 11.60
N GLY A 12 12.95 -2.57 10.31
CA GLY A 12 11.99 -2.98 9.29
C GLY A 12 12.09 -2.22 7.99
N PHE A 13 11.00 -2.32 7.23
CA PHE A 13 10.90 -1.88 5.85
C PHE A 13 9.68 -0.99 5.66
N TYR A 14 9.78 -0.03 4.76
CA TYR A 14 8.64 0.81 4.40
C TYR A 14 8.71 1.24 2.94
N ALA A 15 7.57 1.63 2.38
CA ALA A 15 7.49 2.30 1.10
C ALA A 15 6.79 3.65 1.25
N LYS A 16 7.27 4.67 0.54
CA LYS A 16 6.57 5.95 0.41
C LYS A 16 5.98 6.05 -0.99
N ALA A 17 4.72 6.46 -1.08
CA ALA A 17 4.03 6.70 -2.34
C ALA A 17 3.24 8.01 -2.26
N CYS A 18 3.08 8.69 -3.38
CA CYS A 18 2.05 9.72 -3.51
C CYS A 18 0.79 9.07 -4.08
N ILE A 19 -0.35 9.32 -3.45
CA ILE A 19 -1.66 8.84 -3.86
C ILE A 19 -2.58 10.05 -3.82
N GLN A 20 -3.12 10.46 -4.96
CA GLN A 20 -3.98 11.65 -5.10
C GLN A 20 -3.38 12.90 -4.43
N GLY A 21 -2.09 13.15 -4.66
CA GLY A 21 -1.37 14.29 -4.08
C GLY A 21 -0.92 14.13 -2.62
N SER A 22 -1.31 13.05 -1.94
CA SER A 22 -0.95 12.79 -0.54
C SER A 22 0.23 11.83 -0.43
N ILE A 23 1.27 12.19 0.34
CA ILE A 23 2.39 11.29 0.64
C ILE A 23 1.97 10.29 1.72
N VAL A 24 1.87 9.02 1.35
CA VAL A 24 1.49 7.92 2.23
C VAL A 24 2.70 7.03 2.50
N THR A 25 2.94 6.74 3.78
CA THR A 25 3.97 5.79 4.21
C THR A 25 3.33 4.45 4.56
N PHE A 26 3.71 3.42 3.81
CA PHE A 26 3.32 2.03 4.02
C PHE A 26 4.44 1.30 4.76
N GLN A 27 4.15 0.75 5.93
CA GLN A 27 5.01 -0.25 6.55
C GLN A 27 4.92 -1.54 5.76
N LEU A 28 6.03 -2.23 5.60
CA LEU A 28 6.08 -3.52 4.90
C LEU A 28 6.40 -4.64 5.88
N THR A 29 5.72 -5.77 5.71
CA THR A 29 6.11 -7.01 6.38
C THR A 29 7.44 -7.52 5.81
N THR A 30 8.12 -8.42 6.54
CA THR A 30 9.31 -9.11 6.01
C THR A 30 8.98 -9.84 4.70
N ARG A 31 7.78 -10.43 4.59
CA ARG A 31 7.29 -11.10 3.37
C ARG A 31 7.15 -10.12 2.20
N GLY A 32 6.52 -8.97 2.43
CA GLY A 32 6.36 -7.93 1.41
C GLY A 32 7.69 -7.35 0.93
N ALA A 33 8.61 -7.08 1.87
CA ALA A 33 9.97 -6.62 1.54
C ALA A 33 10.77 -7.69 0.76
N ALA A 34 10.63 -8.96 1.12
CA ALA A 34 11.26 -10.07 0.39
C ALA A 34 10.72 -10.17 -1.05
N LYS A 35 9.41 -10.02 -1.26
CA LYS A 35 8.78 -10.03 -2.60
C LYS A 35 9.33 -8.92 -3.49
N LEU A 36 9.54 -7.71 -2.95
CA LEU A 36 10.18 -6.60 -3.67
C LEU A 36 11.63 -6.89 -4.03
N ARG A 37 12.42 -7.43 -3.09
CA ARG A 37 13.82 -7.80 -3.35
C ARG A 37 13.95 -8.89 -4.40
N GLN A 38 13.12 -9.94 -4.32
CA GLN A 38 13.05 -11.00 -5.32
C GLN A 38 12.67 -10.46 -6.71
N ALA A 39 11.95 -9.33 -6.75
CA ALA A 39 11.64 -8.62 -7.98
C ALA A 39 12.74 -7.65 -8.46
N GLY A 40 13.90 -7.63 -7.81
CA GLY A 40 15.02 -6.75 -8.15
C GLY A 40 14.84 -5.31 -7.66
N VAL A 41 14.06 -5.08 -6.60
CA VAL A 41 13.92 -3.77 -5.95
C VAL A 41 14.81 -3.72 -4.71
N GLU A 42 15.86 -2.93 -4.78
CA GLU A 42 16.74 -2.62 -3.65
C GLU A 42 16.24 -1.40 -2.87
N ALA A 43 16.81 -1.16 -1.68
CA ALA A 43 16.50 0.04 -0.90
C ALA A 43 16.85 1.31 -1.69
N GLY A 44 15.96 2.30 -1.66
CA GLY A 44 15.99 3.48 -2.55
C GLY A 44 15.36 3.22 -3.93
N GLY A 45 15.06 1.97 -4.27
CA GLY A 45 14.51 1.56 -5.55
C GLY A 45 13.04 1.96 -5.73
N LYS A 46 12.71 2.45 -6.93
CA LYS A 46 11.33 2.73 -7.37
C LYS A 46 10.65 1.47 -7.92
N PHE A 47 9.35 1.35 -7.69
CA PHE A 47 8.52 0.28 -8.23
C PHE A 47 7.10 0.76 -8.58
N PRO A 48 6.36 0.07 -9.47
CA PRO A 48 5.03 0.51 -9.90
C PRO A 48 4.01 0.56 -8.75
N LEU A 49 3.10 1.54 -8.82
CA LEU A 49 2.06 1.73 -7.82
C LEU A 49 1.10 0.52 -7.73
N ARG A 50 0.82 -0.16 -8.84
CA ARG A 50 0.03 -1.40 -8.85
C ARG A 50 0.68 -2.52 -8.04
N LEU A 51 2.01 -2.60 -8.01
CA LEU A 51 2.69 -3.61 -7.18
C LEU A 51 2.57 -3.26 -5.69
N LEU A 52 2.56 -1.97 -5.32
CA LEU A 52 2.25 -1.58 -3.94
C LEU A 52 0.84 -2.02 -3.54
N MET A 53 -0.14 -1.88 -4.42
CA MET A 53 -1.50 -2.37 -4.19
C MET A 53 -1.53 -3.89 -3.97
N SER A 54 -0.76 -4.65 -4.75
CA SER A 54 -0.66 -6.10 -4.59
C SER A 54 -0.01 -6.55 -3.27
N LEU A 55 0.77 -5.66 -2.63
CA LEU A 55 1.30 -5.89 -1.27
C LEU A 55 0.29 -5.44 -0.22
N TYR A 56 -0.45 -4.36 -0.50
CA TYR A 56 -1.44 -3.81 0.42
C TYR A 56 -2.62 -4.76 0.65
N ARG A 57 -3.17 -5.34 -0.43
CA ARG A 57 -4.32 -6.26 -0.40
C ARG A 57 -4.16 -7.46 0.55
N PRO A 58 -3.05 -8.23 0.51
CA PRO A 58 -2.83 -9.35 1.44
C PRO A 58 -2.27 -8.93 2.82
N GLY A 59 -2.20 -7.62 3.12
CA GLY A 59 -1.64 -7.11 4.37
C GLY A 59 -0.11 -7.10 4.45
N ASP A 60 0.59 -7.32 3.34
CA ASP A 60 2.07 -7.21 3.26
C ASP A 60 2.57 -5.77 3.25
N ALA A 61 1.68 -4.83 2.96
CA ALA A 61 1.87 -3.41 3.16
C ALA A 61 0.69 -2.85 3.95
N PHE A 62 0.95 -2.00 4.94
CA PHE A 62 -0.09 -1.39 5.76
C PHE A 62 0.31 0.01 6.22
N THR A 63 -0.68 0.87 6.44
CA THR A 63 -0.46 2.22 6.98
C THR A 63 -0.74 2.22 8.47
N LEU A 64 0.12 2.85 9.27
CA LEU A 64 -0.19 3.18 10.65
C LEU A 64 -0.74 4.61 10.73
N LYS A 65 -1.31 4.99 11.87
CA LYS A 65 -1.66 6.38 12.18
C LYS A 65 -0.41 7.22 11.90
N GLY A 66 -0.55 8.21 11.01
CA GLY A 66 0.57 9.04 10.58
C GLY A 66 1.30 9.59 11.81
N GLY A 67 2.62 9.35 11.88
CA GLY A 67 3.46 10.15 12.76
C GLY A 67 3.28 11.60 12.35
N SER A 68 3.10 12.49 13.32
CA SER A 68 3.00 13.93 13.13
C SER A 68 4.22 14.44 12.34
N GLY A 69 4.05 14.64 11.03
CA GLY A 69 5.03 15.25 10.15
C GLY A 69 6.38 14.54 10.05
N PRO A 70 7.28 15.06 9.20
CA PRO A 70 8.67 14.65 9.19
C PRO A 70 9.30 14.94 10.56
N LYS A 71 10.06 13.98 11.13
CA LYS A 71 10.88 14.22 12.31
C LYS A 71 11.83 15.39 12.05
N ALA A 72 12.09 16.22 13.08
CA ALA A 72 13.08 17.29 13.02
C ALA A 72 14.43 16.74 12.52
N GLY A 73 14.95 17.35 11.45
CA GLY A 73 16.12 16.86 10.69
C GLY A 73 15.82 16.42 9.26
N TYR A 74 14.56 16.46 8.82
CA TYR A 74 14.18 16.17 7.42
C TYR A 74 14.41 17.41 6.54
N HIS A 75 15.44 17.38 5.70
CA HIS A 75 15.69 18.43 4.73
C HIS A 75 14.76 18.28 3.52
N GLU A 76 14.15 19.40 3.09
CA GLU A 76 13.27 19.51 1.91
C GLU A 76 13.89 18.97 0.61
N ALA A 77 15.22 18.77 0.57
CA ALA A 77 15.92 18.13 -0.53
C ALA A 77 15.52 16.65 -0.78
N GLU A 78 14.89 15.98 0.19
CA GLU A 78 14.31 14.64 0.00
C GLU A 78 12.84 14.67 -0.47
N GLN A 79 12.22 15.86 -0.52
CA GLN A 79 10.94 16.07 -1.20
C GLN A 79 11.19 16.18 -2.71
N PHE A 80 11.62 15.08 -3.33
CA PHE A 80 11.43 14.98 -4.76
C PHE A 80 9.91 14.94 -5.00
N CYS A 81 9.33 16.05 -5.44
CA CYS A 81 8.06 16.05 -6.16
C CYS A 81 8.22 15.08 -7.34
N PHE A 82 7.78 13.84 -7.16
CA PHE A 82 7.96 12.85 -8.20
C PHE A 82 7.06 13.23 -9.38
N GLY A 83 7.56 13.14 -10.62
CA GLY A 83 6.72 13.15 -11.80
C GLY A 83 5.76 11.95 -11.75
N PHE A 84 4.55 12.15 -11.24
CA PHE A 84 3.54 11.12 -10.98
C PHE A 84 2.48 11.06 -12.09
N GLU A 85 2.83 11.37 -13.34
CA GLU A 85 1.83 11.35 -14.43
C GLU A 85 1.35 9.94 -14.82
N GLU A 86 2.03 8.89 -14.39
CA GLU A 86 1.84 7.56 -14.99
C GLU A 86 0.76 6.66 -14.38
N ASN A 87 -0.06 7.05 -13.38
CA ASN A 87 -1.00 6.05 -12.85
C ASN A 87 -2.25 6.54 -12.09
N GLN A 88 -2.97 7.53 -12.61
CA GLN A 88 -4.28 7.93 -12.07
C GLN A 88 -5.24 6.74 -11.89
N THR A 89 -5.18 5.74 -12.78
CA THR A 89 -5.98 4.51 -12.66
C THR A 89 -5.57 3.66 -11.47
N ALA A 90 -4.26 3.51 -11.19
CA ALA A 90 -3.79 2.74 -10.04
C ALA A 90 -4.01 3.46 -8.71
N GLU A 91 -4.01 4.78 -8.69
CA GLU A 91 -4.35 5.56 -7.49
C GLU A 91 -5.80 5.33 -7.05
N LYS A 92 -6.74 5.19 -8.00
CA LYS A 92 -8.15 4.86 -7.73
C LYS A 92 -8.35 3.47 -7.11
N LEU A 93 -7.32 2.61 -7.12
CA LEU A 93 -7.39 1.30 -6.48
C LEU A 93 -7.22 1.39 -4.96
N PHE A 94 -6.66 2.50 -4.44
CA PHE A 94 -6.43 2.64 -3.01
C PHE A 94 -7.71 3.06 -2.30
N PRO A 95 -8.16 2.27 -1.31
CA PRO A 95 -9.29 2.66 -0.49
C PRO A 95 -8.93 3.89 0.33
N ALA A 96 -9.91 4.78 0.50
CA ALA A 96 -9.80 5.97 1.32
C ALA A 96 -10.85 5.96 2.43
N CYS A 97 -10.61 6.74 3.48
CA CYS A 97 -11.58 6.99 4.53
C CYS A 97 -12.82 7.65 3.94
N SER A 98 -14.01 7.10 4.21
CA SER A 98 -15.29 7.63 3.70
C SER A 98 -15.60 9.05 4.20
N GLU A 99 -15.02 9.47 5.33
CA GLU A 99 -15.29 10.78 5.95
C GLU A 99 -14.22 11.83 5.64
N THR A 100 -12.95 11.43 5.61
CA THR A 100 -11.81 12.38 5.54
C THR A 100 -11.00 12.25 4.26
N GLY A 101 -11.26 11.24 3.42
CA GLY A 101 -10.47 10.96 2.22
C GLY A 101 -9.04 10.46 2.50
N THR A 102 -8.62 10.33 3.76
CA THR A 102 -7.26 9.88 4.09
C THR A 102 -7.06 8.40 3.78
N TYR A 103 -5.80 8.02 3.52
CA TYR A 103 -5.39 6.63 3.27
C TYR A 103 -4.79 5.95 4.51
N HIS A 104 -4.70 6.67 5.63
CA HIS A 104 -3.99 6.23 6.82
C HIS A 104 -4.91 5.52 7.82
N ASP A 105 -4.38 4.44 8.41
CA ASP A 105 -5.02 3.66 9.49
C ASP A 105 -6.49 3.36 9.20
N LEU A 106 -6.75 2.80 8.02
CA LEU A 106 -8.10 2.42 7.60
C LEU A 106 -8.51 1.11 8.25
N HIS A 107 -9.74 1.11 8.78
CA HIS A 107 -10.38 -0.08 9.31
C HIS A 107 -11.75 -0.23 8.64
N LEU A 108 -12.14 -1.48 8.38
CA LEU A 108 -13.51 -1.82 8.05
C LEU A 108 -14.34 -1.73 9.33
N VAL A 109 -15.30 -0.81 9.33
CA VAL A 109 -16.16 -0.53 10.48
C VAL A 109 -17.59 -0.84 10.12
N VAL A 110 -18.28 -1.59 10.98
CA VAL A 110 -19.73 -1.75 10.93
C VAL A 110 -20.33 -1.00 12.10
N GLN A 111 -21.15 0.00 11.79
CA GLN A 111 -21.89 0.78 12.77
C GLN A 111 -23.35 0.30 12.79
N VAL A 112 -23.94 0.20 13.99
CA VAL A 112 -25.36 -0.10 14.16
C VAL A 112 -26.05 1.09 14.81
N GLU A 113 -26.98 1.71 14.10
CA GLU A 113 -27.73 2.87 14.55
C GLU A 113 -29.21 2.71 14.18
N GLY A 114 -30.10 2.85 15.17
CA GLY A 114 -31.55 2.71 14.94
C GLY A 114 -31.98 1.36 14.35
N GLY A 115 -31.24 0.28 14.62
CA GLY A 115 -31.49 -1.05 14.06
C GLY A 115 -30.97 -1.26 12.63
N THR A 116 -30.39 -0.23 12.01
CA THR A 116 -29.75 -0.33 10.70
C THR A 116 -28.24 -0.51 10.86
N SER A 117 -27.67 -1.45 10.09
CA SER A 117 -26.23 -1.71 10.06
C SER A 117 -25.61 -1.12 8.80
N THR A 118 -24.52 -0.36 8.94
CA THR A 118 -23.80 0.24 7.81
C THR A 118 -22.31 -0.05 7.90
N ALA A 119 -21.71 -0.44 6.77
CA ALA A 119 -20.27 -0.72 6.69
C ALA A 119 -19.53 0.42 5.96
N ARG A 120 -18.45 0.90 6.54
CA ARG A 120 -17.62 2.01 6.04
C ARG A 120 -16.13 1.73 6.25
N LEU A 121 -15.28 2.38 5.46
CA LEU A 121 -13.84 2.43 5.71
C LEU A 121 -13.51 3.73 6.45
N LEU A 122 -13.03 3.62 7.68
CA LEU A 122 -12.82 4.78 8.54
C LEU A 122 -11.39 4.82 9.08
N CYS A 123 -10.80 6.01 9.09
CA CYS A 123 -9.52 6.28 9.74
C CYS A 123 -9.68 6.42 11.26
N SER A 124 -8.57 6.49 12.01
CA SER A 124 -8.61 6.66 13.47
C SER A 124 -9.49 7.82 13.95
N GLU A 125 -9.45 8.97 13.27
CA GLU A 125 -10.18 10.18 13.69
C GLU A 125 -11.69 10.00 13.52
N ALA A 126 -12.12 9.48 12.37
CA ALA A 126 -13.53 9.21 12.09
C ALA A 126 -14.09 8.15 13.04
N ARG A 127 -13.30 7.10 13.34
CA ARG A 127 -13.70 6.05 14.28
C ARG A 127 -13.91 6.56 15.70
N ALA A 128 -13.08 7.50 16.16
CA ALA A 128 -13.21 8.08 17.49
C ALA A 128 -14.56 8.80 17.69
N LYS A 129 -15.14 9.36 16.62
CA LYS A 129 -16.42 10.09 16.66
C LYS A 129 -17.63 9.17 16.86
N ILE A 130 -17.53 7.89 16.48
CA ILE A 130 -18.66 6.95 16.47
C ILE A 130 -18.48 5.76 17.40
N ALA A 131 -17.43 5.77 18.25
CA ALA A 131 -16.96 4.61 19.00
C ALA A 131 -18.06 3.87 19.81
N SER A 132 -19.08 4.58 20.30
CA SER A 132 -20.20 4.01 21.07
C SER A 132 -21.20 3.20 20.25
N THR A 133 -21.18 3.28 18.92
CA THR A 133 -22.15 2.64 18.01
C THR A 133 -21.49 1.61 17.07
N VAL A 134 -20.22 1.30 17.30
CA VAL A 134 -19.45 0.37 16.48
C VAL A 134 -19.68 -1.07 16.93
N ALA A 135 -20.18 -1.91 16.01
CA ALA A 135 -20.35 -3.34 16.22
C ALA A 135 -19.16 -4.18 15.73
N LEU A 136 -18.42 -3.68 14.73
CA LEU A 136 -17.20 -4.32 14.21
C LEU A 136 -16.16 -3.25 13.86
N ASN A 137 -14.90 -3.52 14.19
CA ASN A 137 -13.77 -2.66 13.85
C ASN A 137 -12.56 -3.52 13.50
N LEU A 138 -12.30 -3.73 12.21
CA LEU A 138 -11.26 -4.61 11.71
C LEU A 138 -10.21 -3.79 10.93
N PRO A 139 -8.91 -3.80 11.32
CA PRO A 139 -7.87 -3.16 10.54
C PRO A 139 -7.87 -3.67 9.11
N LEU A 140 -7.77 -2.78 8.12
CA LEU A 140 -7.86 -3.17 6.72
C LEU A 140 -6.75 -4.15 6.31
N ALA A 141 -5.58 -4.08 6.96
CA ALA A 141 -4.48 -5.04 6.79
C ALA A 141 -4.81 -6.48 7.21
N LEU A 142 -5.88 -6.68 8.00
CA LEU A 142 -6.36 -8.00 8.41
C LEU A 142 -7.60 -8.45 7.61
N VAL A 143 -8.06 -7.63 6.66
CA VAL A 143 -9.19 -7.99 5.80
C VAL A 143 -8.69 -8.84 4.64
N SER A 144 -9.23 -10.05 4.53
CA SER A 144 -9.01 -10.98 3.43
C SER A 144 -10.36 -11.49 2.90
N LEU A 145 -10.35 -12.16 1.73
CA LEU A 145 -11.55 -12.83 1.21
C LEU A 145 -12.12 -13.83 2.23
N GLU A 146 -11.25 -14.58 2.91
CA GLU A 146 -11.63 -15.53 3.96
C GLU A 146 -12.25 -14.82 5.17
N SER A 147 -11.65 -13.73 5.66
CA SER A 147 -12.21 -13.00 6.80
C SER A 147 -13.57 -12.40 6.46
N LEU A 148 -13.74 -11.87 5.24
CA LEU A 148 -15.02 -11.32 4.77
C LEU A 148 -16.09 -12.41 4.68
N ALA A 149 -15.77 -13.57 4.09
CA ALA A 149 -16.69 -14.70 4.02
C ALA A 149 -17.10 -15.20 5.41
N ARG A 150 -16.15 -15.28 6.36
CA ARG A 150 -16.44 -15.67 7.74
C ARG A 150 -17.33 -14.65 8.47
N LEU A 151 -17.09 -13.35 8.29
CA LEU A 151 -17.90 -12.31 8.92
C LEU A 151 -19.33 -12.26 8.35
N GLU A 152 -19.49 -12.53 7.07
CA GLU A 152 -20.81 -12.68 6.42
C GLU A 152 -21.55 -13.91 6.95
N ALA A 153 -20.89 -15.06 7.07
CA ALA A 153 -21.49 -16.27 7.65
C ALA A 153 -21.89 -16.12 9.14
N LEU A 154 -21.39 -15.09 9.82
CA LEU A 154 -21.72 -14.75 11.21
C LEU A 154 -22.72 -13.58 11.32
N ASP A 155 -23.30 -13.14 10.20
CA ASP A 155 -24.20 -11.97 10.12
C ASP A 155 -23.58 -10.70 10.74
N LYS A 156 -22.26 -10.55 10.67
CA LYS A 156 -21.54 -9.37 11.18
C LYS A 156 -21.38 -8.28 10.14
N LEU A 157 -21.70 -8.57 8.89
CA LEU A 157 -21.64 -7.63 7.77
C LEU A 157 -23.05 -7.32 7.26
N PRO A 158 -23.37 -6.05 6.97
CA PRO A 158 -24.65 -5.71 6.36
C PRO A 158 -24.75 -6.30 4.95
N ALA A 159 -25.92 -6.87 4.64
CA ALA A 159 -26.25 -7.32 3.29
C ALA A 159 -26.16 -6.14 2.31
N ASP A 160 -25.69 -6.41 1.09
CA ASP A 160 -25.61 -5.46 -0.02
C ASP A 160 -24.72 -4.22 0.17
N SER A 161 -23.82 -4.22 1.15
CA SER A 161 -22.85 -3.14 1.30
C SER A 161 -21.93 -2.99 0.08
N GLU A 162 -21.97 -1.80 -0.53
CA GLU A 162 -21.09 -1.43 -1.63
C GLU A 162 -19.61 -1.51 -1.25
N VAL A 163 -19.25 -1.06 -0.04
CA VAL A 163 -17.87 -1.12 0.48
C VAL A 163 -17.38 -2.56 0.55
N ILE A 164 -18.21 -3.49 1.05
CA ILE A 164 -17.83 -4.91 1.14
C ILE A 164 -17.67 -5.51 -0.26
N ARG A 165 -18.55 -5.19 -1.20
CA ARG A 165 -18.46 -5.63 -2.60
C ARG A 165 -17.18 -5.12 -3.26
N ALA A 166 -16.86 -3.84 -3.09
CA ALA A 166 -15.65 -3.22 -3.61
C ALA A 166 -14.38 -3.84 -3.01
N LEU A 167 -14.38 -4.12 -1.70
CA LEU A 167 -13.27 -4.82 -1.04
C LEU A 167 -13.08 -6.23 -1.60
N ARG A 168 -14.15 -7.01 -1.78
CA ARG A 168 -14.08 -8.35 -2.39
C ARG A 168 -13.48 -8.30 -3.78
N GLN A 169 -13.97 -7.39 -4.62
CA GLN A 169 -13.45 -7.24 -5.98
C GLN A 169 -11.97 -6.89 -5.98
N SER A 170 -11.57 -5.91 -5.16
CA SER A 170 -10.16 -5.53 -5.05
C SER A 170 -9.29 -6.69 -4.53
N LEU A 171 -9.75 -7.46 -3.54
CA LEU A 171 -9.00 -8.59 -3.00
C LEU A 171 -8.91 -9.78 -3.95
N ALA A 172 -9.88 -9.96 -4.85
CA ALA A 172 -9.93 -11.05 -5.83
C ALA A 172 -9.08 -10.79 -7.08
N ASP A 173 -8.76 -9.53 -7.37
CA ASP A 173 -7.91 -9.15 -8.48
C ASP A 173 -6.48 -9.72 -8.31
N ASP A 174 -6.14 -10.70 -9.17
CA ASP A 174 -4.78 -11.25 -9.28
C ASP A 174 -3.85 -10.25 -10.01
N LEU A 175 -2.67 -10.04 -9.42
CA LEU A 175 -1.64 -9.14 -9.95
C LEU A 175 -0.31 -9.88 -10.23
N ASP A 176 -0.31 -11.21 -10.25
CA ASP A 176 0.89 -12.00 -10.52
C ASP A 176 1.48 -11.74 -11.91
N ALA A 177 0.63 -11.50 -12.91
CA ALA A 177 1.06 -11.09 -14.24
C ALA A 177 1.85 -9.76 -14.22
N GLU A 178 1.47 -8.81 -13.36
CA GLU A 178 2.19 -7.53 -13.19
C GLU A 178 3.55 -7.74 -12.52
N TRP A 179 3.63 -8.64 -11.52
CA TRP A 179 4.89 -9.01 -10.88
C TRP A 179 5.85 -9.67 -11.86
N GLU A 180 5.35 -10.57 -12.71
CA GLU A 180 6.15 -11.23 -13.74
C GLU A 180 6.66 -10.24 -14.79
N LYS A 181 5.77 -9.38 -15.30
CA LYS A 181 6.15 -8.31 -16.23
C LYS A 181 7.24 -7.41 -15.65
N PHE A 182 7.08 -7.00 -14.40
CA PHE A 182 8.06 -6.15 -13.72
C PHE A 182 9.41 -6.84 -13.53
N ARG A 183 9.42 -8.12 -13.14
CA ARG A 183 10.64 -8.94 -13.03
C ARG A 183 11.41 -9.00 -14.34
N ARG A 184 10.73 -9.27 -15.45
CA ARG A 184 11.35 -9.30 -16.79
C ARG A 184 11.97 -7.96 -17.17
N LEU A 185 11.25 -6.86 -16.94
CA LEU A 185 11.77 -5.51 -17.23
C LEU A 185 13.05 -5.19 -16.43
N LYS A 186 13.11 -5.62 -15.17
CA LYS A 186 14.31 -5.42 -14.33
C LYS A 186 15.48 -6.30 -14.74
N ALA A 187 15.23 -7.56 -15.08
CA ALA A 187 16.26 -8.49 -15.54
C ALA A 187 16.96 -7.98 -16.83
N HIS A 188 16.18 -7.50 -17.81
CA HIS A 188 16.74 -6.95 -19.04
C HIS A 188 17.58 -5.69 -18.81
N ARG A 189 17.21 -4.86 -17.83
CA ARG A 189 17.96 -3.63 -17.51
C ARG A 189 19.32 -3.92 -16.87
N GLN A 190 19.44 -5.00 -16.10
CA GLN A 190 20.72 -5.40 -15.48
C GLN A 190 21.69 -6.02 -16.49
N GLN A 191 21.20 -6.63 -17.57
CA GLN A 191 22.03 -7.19 -18.65
C GLN A 191 22.62 -6.13 -19.59
N GLY A 192 22.12 -4.88 -19.55
CA GLY A 192 22.52 -3.80 -20.47
C GLY A 192 23.78 -3.01 -20.08
N LEU A 193 24.51 -3.39 -19.03
CA LEU A 193 25.76 -2.74 -18.63
C LEU A 193 26.92 -3.76 -18.57
N GLY A 194 27.11 -4.50 -19.65
CA GLY A 194 28.40 -5.12 -19.94
C GLY A 194 29.35 -4.06 -20.49
N PHE A 195 30.02 -3.29 -19.62
CA PHE A 195 31.20 -2.56 -20.05
C PHE A 195 32.32 -3.57 -20.30
N GLU A 196 32.45 -4.03 -21.54
CA GLU A 196 33.73 -4.56 -22.00
C GLU A 196 34.70 -3.39 -22.05
N PHE A 197 35.51 -3.23 -21.00
CA PHE A 197 36.75 -2.46 -21.11
C PHE A 197 37.71 -3.25 -21.99
N GLY A 198 37.49 -3.17 -23.31
CA GLY A 198 38.45 -3.55 -24.32
C GLY A 198 39.65 -2.62 -24.23
N ASN A 199 40.81 -3.23 -23.99
CA ASN A 199 42.17 -2.72 -24.11
C ASN A 199 42.36 -1.45 -24.94
N GLU A 200 43.14 -0.52 -24.38
CA GLU A 200 44.25 0.23 -25.01
C GLU A 200 44.35 1.66 -24.48
N LEU A 201 45.22 1.85 -23.49
CA LEU A 201 45.91 3.13 -23.28
C LEU A 201 47.40 2.81 -23.18
N GLU A 202 48.03 2.58 -24.33
CA GLU A 202 49.47 2.83 -24.47
C GLU A 202 49.67 4.34 -24.44
N LEU A 203 50.08 4.86 -23.28
CA LEU A 203 50.62 6.20 -23.17
C LEU A 203 52.03 6.18 -23.75
N ARG A 204 52.21 6.83 -24.90
CA ARG A 204 53.52 7.25 -25.41
C ARG A 204 53.90 8.62 -24.85
#